data_AF-A0A7C4YEH4-F1
#
_entry.id   AF-A0A7C4YEH4-F1
#
_cell.length_a   1.000
_cell.length_b   1.000
_cell.length_c   1.000
_cell.angle_alpha   90.00
_cell.angle_beta   90.00
_cell.angle_gamma   90.00
#
_symmetry.space_group_name_H-M   'P 1'
#
loop_
_entity.id
_entity.type
_entity.pdbx_description
1 polymer ?
#
loop_
_entity_poly.entity_id
_entity_poly.type
_entity_poly.pdbx_seq_one_letter_code
_entity_poly.pdbx_strand_id
1 'polypeptide(L)' 'MKSATRQKWEGRWDQLKGRVKELWGKVTDDDFKQVEGSYDRLIGLIEERTGEAREEIESKLER' A
#
# COMPACT_ATOMS: atom_id res chain seq x y z
N MET A 1 -10.84 -13.37 -2.86
CA MET A 1 -9.55 -13.43 -3.61
C MET A 1 -8.47 -12.57 -2.92
N LYS A 2 -8.31 -12.66 -1.58
CA LYS A 2 -7.46 -11.74 -0.79
C LYS A 2 -5.94 -12.06 -0.86
N SER A 3 -5.56 -13.21 -1.41
CA SER A 3 -4.17 -13.70 -1.40
C SER A 3 -3.39 -13.41 -2.68
N ALA A 4 -4.07 -13.06 -3.77
CA ALA A 4 -3.43 -12.80 -5.07
C ALA A 4 -2.78 -11.40 -5.12
N THR A 5 -3.45 -10.39 -4.56
CA THR A 5 -3.00 -9.00 -4.56
C THR A 5 -1.72 -8.82 -3.75
N ARG A 6 -1.62 -9.47 -2.58
CA ARG A 6 -0.40 -9.48 -1.77
C ARG A 6 0.80 -10.04 -2.53
N GLN A 7 0.68 -11.24 -3.07
CA GLN A 7 1.76 -11.90 -3.84
C GLN A 7 2.16 -11.09 -5.07
N LYS A 8 1.19 -10.44 -5.72
CA LYS A 8 1.40 -9.55 -6.87
C LYS A 8 2.32 -8.37 -6.55
N TRP A 9 2.24 -7.84 -5.34
CA TRP A 9 2.95 -6.65 -4.90
C TRP A 9 4.24 -6.93 -4.12
N GLU A 10 4.36 -8.07 -3.45
CA GLU A 10 5.61 -8.50 -2.80
C GLU A 10 6.76 -8.60 -3.80
N GLY A 11 6.51 -9.02 -5.05
CA GLY A 11 7.50 -9.00 -6.13
C GLY A 11 7.63 -7.67 -6.88
N ARG A 12 6.82 -6.65 -6.53
CA ARG A 12 6.68 -5.37 -7.25
C ARG A 12 6.61 -4.18 -6.30
N TRP A 13 7.41 -4.24 -5.24
CA TRP A 13 7.36 -3.28 -4.14
C TRP A 13 7.60 -1.82 -4.61
N ASP A 14 8.54 -1.59 -5.53
CA ASP A 14 8.79 -0.25 -6.05
C ASP A 14 7.61 0.33 -6.85
N GLN A 15 6.91 -0.51 -7.63
CA GLN A 15 5.70 -0.05 -8.32
C GLN A 15 4.56 0.23 -7.32
N LEU A 16 4.45 -0.57 -6.26
CA LEU A 16 3.47 -0.32 -5.21
C LEU A 16 3.71 1.04 -4.54
N LYS A 17 4.96 1.34 -4.16
CA LYS A 17 5.34 2.63 -3.57
C LYS A 17 4.97 3.80 -4.48
N GLY A 18 5.28 3.70 -5.77
CA GLY A 18 4.90 4.71 -6.76
C GLY A 18 3.39 4.93 -6.81
N ARG A 19 2.61 3.84 -6.88
CA ARG A 19 1.15 3.89 -6.90
C ARG A 19 0.55 4.49 -5.64
N VAL A 20 1.10 4.13 -4.47
CA VAL A 20 0.65 4.69 -3.19
C VAL A 20 0.92 6.19 -3.11
N LYS A 21 2.08 6.67 -3.57
CA LYS A 21 2.37 8.12 -3.62
C LYS A 21 1.43 8.87 -4.56
N GLU A 22 1.06 8.26 -5.67
CA GLU A 22 0.13 8.88 -6.64
C GLU A 22 -1.29 8.98 -6.07
N LEU A 23 -1.78 7.90 -5.46
CA LEU A 23 -3.14 7.84 -4.90
C LEU A 23 -3.28 8.64 -3.59
N TRP A 24 -2.27 8.54 -2.73
CA TRP A 24 -2.27 9.10 -1.39
C TRP A 24 -1.01 9.93 -1.18
N GLY A 25 -0.85 11.04 -1.90
CA GLY A 25 0.32 11.94 -1.82
C GLY A 25 0.73 12.47 -0.44
N LYS A 26 0.06 12.04 0.63
CA LYS A 26 0.45 12.17 2.04
C LYS A 26 1.43 11.08 2.53
N VAL A 27 1.54 9.95 1.84
CA VAL A 27 2.46 8.85 2.17
C VAL A 27 3.83 9.14 1.57
N THR A 28 4.85 9.21 2.42
CA THR A 28 6.21 9.65 2.06
C THR A 28 7.20 8.49 1.97
N ASP A 29 8.38 8.75 1.40
CA ASP A 29 9.50 7.80 1.42
C ASP A 29 9.88 7.32 2.82
N ASP A 30 9.72 8.16 3.84
CA ASP A 30 10.00 7.77 5.23
C ASP A 30 8.93 6.85 5.81
N ASP A 31 7.66 6.98 5.42
CA ASP A 31 6.61 6.01 5.77
C ASP A 31 6.92 4.64 5.16
N PHE A 32 7.42 4.60 3.91
CA PHE A 32 7.81 3.34 3.25
C PHE A 32 9.01 2.65 3.90
N LYS A 33 9.91 3.39 4.55
CA LYS A 33 11.02 2.81 5.32
C LYS A 33 10.51 2.11 6.57
N GLN A 34 9.47 2.63 7.23
CA GLN A 34 8.91 2.03 8.45
C GLN A 34 8.23 0.68 8.22
N VAL A 35 7.70 0.46 7.02
CA VAL A 35 6.98 -0.77 6.67
C VAL A 35 7.92 -1.87 6.12
N GLU A 36 9.19 -1.55 5.86
CA GLU A 36 10.28 -2.42 5.38
C GLU A 36 9.86 -3.45 4.32
N GLY A 37 9.11 -3.05 3.29
CA GLY A 37 8.71 -3.99 2.22
C GLY A 37 7.47 -4.83 2.51
N SER A 38 6.85 -4.69 3.69
CA SER A 38 5.67 -5.47 4.05
C SER A 38 4.39 -4.81 3.51
N TYR A 39 3.69 -5.54 2.64
CA TYR A 39 2.38 -5.13 2.13
C TYR A 39 1.37 -4.87 3.25
N ASP A 40 1.25 -5.78 4.23
CA ASP A 40 0.30 -5.61 5.33
C ASP A 40 0.58 -4.36 6.17
N ARG A 41 1.85 -4.08 6.47
CA ARG A 41 2.23 -2.88 7.22
C ARG A 41 1.94 -1.61 6.43
N LEU A 42 2.15 -1.63 5.11
CA LEU A 42 1.82 -0.49 4.27
C LEU A 42 0.33 -0.23 4.19
N ILE A 43 -0.49 -1.27 4.03
CA ILE A 43 -1.95 -1.11 4.06
C ILE A 43 -2.39 -0.53 5.39
N GLY A 44 -1.91 -1.08 6.53
CA GLY A 44 -2.22 -0.54 7.85
C GLY A 44 -1.82 0.92 8.03
N LEU A 45 -0.64 1.31 7.55
CA LEU A 45 -0.19 2.70 7.57
C LEU A 45 -1.11 3.60 6.72
N ILE A 46 -1.55 3.15 5.55
CA ILE A 46 -2.49 3.91 4.72
C ILE A 46 -3.84 4.03 5.45
N GLU A 47 -4.36 2.96 6.04
CA GLU A 47 -5.59 2.97 6.86
C GLU A 47 -5.50 4.01 7.98
N GLU A 48 -4.39 4.04 8.73
CA GLU A 48 -4.18 5.01 9.82
C GLU A 48 -4.08 6.47 9.32
N ARG A 49 -3.49 6.68 8.14
CA ARG A 49 -3.28 8.03 7.58
C ARG A 49 -4.51 8.60 6.88
N THR A 50 -5.33 7.74 6.27
CA THR A 50 -6.44 8.16 5.41
C THR A 50 -7.81 7.88 6.04
N GLY A 51 -7.87 6.96 7.00
CA GLY A 51 -9.12 6.45 7.58
C GLY A 51 -9.92 5.55 6.62
N GLU A 52 -9.35 5.19 5.47
CA GLU A 52 -10.00 4.30 4.52
C GLU A 52 -9.93 2.86 4.98
N ALA A 53 -10.97 2.08 4.66
CA ALA A 53 -10.95 0.65 4.93
C ALA A 53 -9.95 -0.07 4.02
N ARG A 54 -9.29 -1.10 4.55
CA ARG A 54 -8.42 -2.00 3.79
C ARG A 54 -8.93 -2.36 2.39
N GLU A 55 -10.20 -2.75 2.26
CA GLU A 55 -10.76 -3.20 0.99
C GLU A 55 -10.79 -2.09 -0.07
N GLU A 56 -11.03 -0.84 0.33
CA GLU A 56 -10.98 0.32 -0.57
C GLU A 56 -9.55 0.62 -1.01
N ILE A 57 -8.58 0.50 -0.09
CA ILE A 57 -7.16 0.70 -0.37
C ILE A 57 -6.67 -0.37 -1.35
N GLU A 58 -6.97 -1.65 -1.08
CA GLU A 58 -6.61 -2.77 -1.94
C GLU A 58 -7.24 -2.61 -3.33
N SER A 59 -8.51 -2.20 -3.41
CA SER A 59 -9.21 -1.92 -4.66
C SER A 59 -8.56 -0.79 -5.47
N LYS A 60 -8.24 0.34 -4.84
CA LYS A 60 -7.52 1.46 -5.48
C LYS A 60 -6.13 1.05 -5.97
N LEU A 61 -5.46 0.20 -5.20
CA LEU A 61 -4.16 -0.36 -5.57
C LEU A 61 -4.23 -1.34 -6.73
N GLU A 62 -5.37 -1.96 -7.03
CA GLU A 62 -5.49 -2.88 -8.15
C GLU A 62 -5.90 -2.21 -9.46
N ARG A 63 -6.56 -1.06 -9.36
CA ARG A 63 -7.25 -0.34 -10.43
C ARG A 63 -6.34 0.49 -11.32
#